data_AF-A0A7K3J171-F1
#
_entry.id   AF-A0A7K3J171-F1
#
_cell.length_a   1.000
_cell.length_b   1.000
_cell.length_c   1.000
_cell.angle_alpha   90.00
_cell.angle_beta   90.00
_cell.angle_gamma   90.00
#
_symmetry.space_group_name_H-M   'P 1'
#
loop_
_entity.id
_entity.type
_entity.pdbx_description
1 polymer ?
#
loop_
_entity_poly.entity_id
_entity_poly.type
_entity_poly.pdbx_seq_one_letter_code
_entity_poly.pdbx_strand_id
1 'polypeptide(L)'
;SANDIPFTSDEGFIYPNPCNGKAELCFATSMNQEVKVNVYNISGQLLSTKNQFLMPGQHRFKILFPETGIYNVSVLKSDGSIYFKAVCNGPTGTKCAIICMGSEYQNLAKSAVVGKTLKYGQGDILHCSAFSGKNNTIIADSPKATKVYSVEFYECIDPNKKSYKVVKIGNQVWMAENLAFKTNSGSYVYDNNETNVEIYGRLYDWYTAKTACPTGWHLPNDSEWTILTDYLTNNGYGYQGSGNDIAKSMASQTNWHDHSTLGTPGVDLGSNNSSGFSVLPGGYRTISGCFQGLV
;
A
#
# COMPACT_ATOMS: atom_id res chain seq x y z
N SER A 1 -33.10 -13.79 -4.17
CA SER A 1 -32.24 -14.20 -5.29
C SER A 1 -31.87 -12.97 -6.10
N ALA A 2 -30.70 -12.40 -5.83
CA ALA A 2 -30.08 -11.46 -6.77
C ALA A 2 -29.23 -12.34 -7.70
N ASN A 3 -29.58 -12.38 -8.98
CA ASN A 3 -28.84 -13.16 -9.97
C ASN A 3 -27.45 -12.55 -10.12
N ASP A 4 -26.43 -13.31 -9.73
CA ASP A 4 -25.04 -13.01 -10.04
C ASP A 4 -24.90 -12.91 -11.57
N ILE A 5 -24.57 -11.71 -12.06
CA ILE A 5 -24.31 -11.49 -13.48
C ILE A 5 -22.97 -12.17 -13.78
N PRO A 6 -22.91 -13.14 -14.71
CA PRO A 6 -21.66 -13.77 -15.09
C PRO A 6 -20.68 -12.73 -15.63
N PHE A 7 -19.47 -12.70 -15.07
CA PHE A 7 -18.36 -11.88 -15.56
C PHE A 7 -17.84 -12.46 -16.88
N THR A 8 -18.29 -11.91 -18.01
CA THR A 8 -17.83 -12.39 -19.33
C THR A 8 -17.48 -11.29 -20.33
N SER A 9 -17.15 -10.06 -19.92
CA SER A 9 -16.69 -9.03 -20.88
C SER A 9 -15.36 -8.40 -20.50
N ASP A 10 -14.44 -8.40 -21.47
CA ASP A 10 -13.15 -7.70 -21.46
C ASP A 10 -13.28 -6.16 -21.38
N GLU A 11 -14.50 -5.64 -21.28
CA GLU A 11 -14.83 -4.21 -21.43
C GLU A 11 -15.23 -3.50 -20.12
N GLY A 12 -15.28 -4.21 -18.98
CA GLY A 12 -15.71 -3.61 -17.70
C GLY A 12 -17.19 -3.17 -17.68
N PHE A 13 -17.66 -2.59 -16.58
CA PHE A 13 -19.04 -2.11 -16.43
C PHE A 13 -19.18 -1.00 -15.38
N ILE A 14 -20.31 -0.28 -15.43
CA ILE A 14 -20.76 0.62 -14.35
C ILE A 14 -22.12 0.16 -13.84
N TYR A 15 -22.25 -0.08 -12.53
CA TYR A 15 -23.47 -0.57 -11.88
C TYR A 15 -23.66 0.04 -10.47
N PRO A 16 -24.89 0.34 -10.02
CA PRO A 16 -26.12 0.35 -10.81
C PRO A 16 -26.10 1.46 -11.86
N ASN A 17 -26.80 1.26 -12.97
CA ASN A 17 -26.95 2.26 -14.01
C ASN A 17 -28.31 2.06 -14.71
N PRO A 18 -29.32 2.93 -14.48
CA PRO A 18 -29.25 4.18 -13.73
C PRO A 18 -28.93 4.01 -12.23
N CYS A 19 -28.29 5.02 -11.64
CA CYS A 19 -27.89 5.06 -10.24
C CYS A 19 -28.62 6.15 -9.44
N ASN A 20 -28.59 6.05 -8.11
CA ASN A 20 -29.07 7.09 -7.19
C ASN A 20 -27.87 7.76 -6.50
N GLY A 21 -27.14 8.57 -7.26
CA GLY A 21 -26.04 9.41 -6.76
C GLY A 21 -24.69 8.71 -6.61
N LYS A 22 -24.63 7.38 -6.71
CA LYS A 22 -23.41 6.59 -6.65
C LYS A 22 -23.47 5.36 -7.54
N ALA A 23 -22.37 5.04 -8.22
CA ALA A 23 -22.22 3.79 -8.97
C ALA A 23 -20.82 3.20 -8.75
N GLU A 24 -20.68 1.90 -9.01
CA GLU A 24 -19.42 1.18 -9.03
C GLU A 24 -18.99 0.93 -10.47
N LEU A 25 -17.78 1.37 -10.78
CA LEU A 25 -17.05 1.09 -12.01
C LEU A 25 -16.14 -0.10 -11.77
N CYS A 26 -16.27 -1.12 -12.60
CA CYS A 26 -15.46 -2.34 -12.58
C CYS A 26 -14.76 -2.51 -13.92
N PHE A 27 -13.45 -2.78 -13.91
CA PHE A 27 -12.70 -3.12 -15.13
C PHE A 27 -11.48 -3.97 -14.78
N ALA A 28 -10.86 -4.59 -15.79
CA ALA A 28 -9.65 -5.37 -15.61
C ALA A 28 -8.42 -4.68 -16.23
N THR A 29 -7.26 -4.93 -15.64
CA THR A 29 -5.95 -4.65 -16.25
C THR A 29 -5.20 -5.96 -16.47
N SER A 30 -4.45 -6.03 -17.56
CA SER A 30 -3.64 -7.21 -17.92
C SER A 30 -2.19 -7.11 -17.45
N MET A 31 -1.73 -5.89 -17.15
CA MET A 31 -0.37 -5.56 -16.76
C MET A 31 -0.35 -4.50 -15.65
N ASN A 32 0.76 -4.41 -14.94
CA ASN A 32 1.03 -3.32 -14.01
C ASN A 32 1.05 -1.99 -14.77
N GLN A 33 0.17 -1.06 -14.42
CA GLN A 33 0.08 0.22 -15.12
C GLN A 33 -0.58 1.30 -14.28
N GLU A 34 -0.26 2.56 -14.57
CA GLU A 34 -1.03 3.70 -14.08
C GLU A 34 -2.32 3.83 -14.88
N VAL A 35 -3.45 3.92 -14.17
CA VAL A 35 -4.78 4.10 -14.75
C VAL A 35 -5.35 5.44 -14.31
N LYS A 36 -5.91 6.18 -15.27
CA LYS A 36 -6.58 7.46 -15.03
C LYS A 36 -8.07 7.34 -15.30
N VAL A 37 -8.87 7.47 -14.24
CA VAL A 37 -10.33 7.50 -14.32
C VAL A 37 -10.79 8.95 -14.33
N ASN A 38 -11.60 9.34 -15.31
CA ASN A 38 -12.17 10.68 -15.41
C ASN A 38 -13.70 10.62 -15.44
N VAL A 39 -14.35 11.61 -14.85
CA VAL A 39 -15.81 11.79 -14.92
C VAL A 39 -16.13 13.16 -15.49
N TYR A 40 -16.98 13.20 -16.51
CA TYR A 40 -17.43 14.41 -17.20
C TYR A 40 -18.95 14.53 -17.10
N ASN A 41 -19.47 15.76 -17.02
CA ASN A 41 -20.90 16.01 -17.20
C ASN A 41 -21.30 15.93 -18.68
N ILE A 42 -22.61 16.07 -18.98
CA ILE A 42 -23.13 16.00 -20.36
C ILE A 42 -22.59 17.11 -21.28
N SER A 43 -22.17 18.24 -20.72
CA SER A 43 -21.55 19.34 -21.49
C SER A 43 -20.07 19.10 -21.82
N GLY A 44 -19.48 18.00 -21.32
CA GLY A 44 -18.06 17.68 -21.50
C GLY A 44 -17.12 18.32 -20.48
N GLN A 45 -17.65 19.02 -19.46
CA GLN A 45 -16.84 19.56 -18.37
C GLN A 45 -16.32 18.41 -17.50
N LEU A 46 -15.00 18.39 -17.29
CA LEU A 46 -14.34 17.47 -16.35
C LEU A 46 -14.72 17.82 -14.91
N LEU A 47 -15.28 16.85 -14.20
CA LEU A 47 -15.72 17.01 -12.80
C LEU A 47 -14.74 16.41 -11.80
N SER A 48 -14.12 15.28 -12.15
CA SER A 48 -13.18 14.58 -11.26
C SER A 48 -12.21 13.71 -12.06
N THR A 49 -10.98 13.59 -11.57
CA THR A 49 -9.95 12.70 -12.09
C THR A 49 -9.31 11.94 -10.93
N LYS A 50 -9.08 10.64 -11.12
CA LYS A 50 -8.33 9.79 -10.20
C LYS A 50 -7.26 9.02 -10.96
N ASN A 51 -6.00 9.27 -10.62
CA ASN A 51 -4.89 8.42 -11.02
C ASN A 51 -4.70 7.32 -9.97
N GLN A 52 -4.44 6.10 -10.43
CA GLN A 52 -4.19 4.95 -9.57
C GLN A 52 -3.28 3.96 -10.30
N PHE A 53 -2.18 3.56 -9.66
CA PHE A 53 -1.39 2.42 -10.13
C PHE A 53 -2.11 1.12 -9.80
N LEU A 54 -2.28 0.25 -10.80
CA LEU A 54 -3.04 -0.99 -10.71
C LEU A 54 -2.21 -2.17 -11.23
N MET A 55 -2.17 -3.25 -10.44
CA MET A 55 -1.60 -4.56 -10.83
C MET A 55 -2.58 -5.32 -11.74
N PRO A 56 -2.16 -6.37 -12.48
CA PRO A 56 -3.09 -7.23 -13.23
C PRO A 56 -4.24 -7.74 -12.34
N GLY A 57 -5.45 -7.81 -12.88
CA GLY A 57 -6.63 -8.27 -12.14
C GLY A 57 -7.83 -7.36 -12.36
N GLN A 58 -8.90 -7.63 -11.61
CA GLN A 58 -10.11 -6.82 -11.63
C GLN A 58 -10.03 -5.71 -10.60
N HIS A 59 -10.56 -4.53 -10.93
CA HIS A 59 -10.48 -3.34 -10.09
C HIS A 59 -11.84 -2.70 -9.97
N ARG A 60 -12.14 -2.18 -8.78
CA ARG A 60 -13.39 -1.48 -8.49
C ARG A 60 -13.15 -0.05 -8.06
N PHE A 61 -13.94 0.85 -8.60
CA PHE A 61 -13.98 2.25 -8.25
C PHE A 61 -15.41 2.66 -7.94
N LYS A 62 -15.62 3.37 -6.84
CA LYS A 62 -16.89 3.99 -6.53
C LYS A 62 -16.89 5.43 -7.04
N ILE A 63 -17.90 5.77 -7.81
CA ILE A 63 -18.11 7.11 -8.36
C ILE A 63 -19.30 7.73 -7.64
N LEU A 64 -19.10 8.93 -7.11
CA LEU A 64 -20.17 9.77 -6.57
C LEU A 64 -20.53 10.83 -7.61
N PHE A 65 -21.81 10.91 -7.95
CA PHE A 65 -22.34 11.91 -8.87
C PHE A 65 -23.00 13.04 -8.07
N PRO A 66 -22.67 14.30 -8.41
CA PRO A 66 -23.11 15.44 -7.62
C PRO A 66 -24.61 15.71 -7.78
N GLU A 67 -25.11 15.56 -9.01
CA GLU A 67 -26.47 15.93 -9.38
C GLU A 67 -27.11 14.87 -10.28
N THR A 68 -28.43 14.97 -10.46
CA THR A 68 -29.17 14.20 -11.46
C THR A 68 -28.68 14.59 -12.85
N GLY A 69 -28.35 13.60 -13.69
CA GLY A 69 -27.83 13.86 -15.02
C GLY A 69 -27.16 12.66 -15.68
N ILE A 70 -26.65 12.88 -16.89
CA ILE A 70 -25.87 11.91 -17.65
C ILE A 70 -24.39 12.30 -17.57
N TYR A 71 -23.55 11.32 -17.29
CA TYR A 71 -22.11 11.48 -17.12
C TYR A 71 -21.37 10.54 -18.07
N ASN A 72 -20.25 11.02 -18.60
CA ASN A 72 -19.29 10.19 -19.32
C ASN A 72 -18.15 9.83 -18.37
N VAL A 73 -17.78 8.56 -18.32
CA VAL A 73 -16.68 8.06 -17.50
C VAL A 73 -15.64 7.43 -18.43
N SER A 74 -14.38 7.86 -18.34
CA SER A 74 -13.28 7.25 -19.09
C SER A 74 -12.28 6.60 -18.15
N VAL A 75 -11.73 5.47 -18.60
CA VAL A 75 -10.65 4.72 -17.96
C VAL A 75 -9.52 4.67 -18.96
N LEU A 76 -8.51 5.52 -18.76
CA LEU A 76 -7.33 5.58 -19.61
C LEU A 76 -6.26 4.67 -19.01
N LYS A 77 -5.82 3.70 -19.81
CA LYS A 77 -4.78 2.73 -19.49
C LYS A 77 -3.63 2.91 -20.48
N SER A 78 -2.47 2.32 -20.19
CA SER A 78 -1.34 2.31 -21.13
C SER A 78 -1.59 1.40 -22.33
N ASP A 79 -2.39 0.35 -22.13
CA ASP A 79 -2.75 -0.66 -23.13
C ASP A 79 -4.04 -0.36 -23.90
N GLY A 80 -4.69 0.78 -23.64
CA GLY A 80 -5.95 1.16 -24.28
C GLY A 80 -6.80 2.09 -23.42
N SER A 81 -8.02 2.38 -23.87
CA SER A 81 -8.96 3.20 -23.09
C SER A 81 -10.37 2.64 -23.18
N ILE A 82 -11.09 2.71 -22.06
CA ILE A 82 -12.46 2.20 -21.93
C ILE A 82 -13.38 3.36 -21.55
N TYR A 83 -14.60 3.37 -22.07
CA TYR A 83 -15.55 4.47 -21.90
C TYR A 83 -16.92 3.94 -21.49
N PHE A 84 -17.56 4.65 -20.56
CA PHE A 84 -18.87 4.31 -20.04
C PHE A 84 -19.76 5.55 -20.00
N LYS A 85 -21.08 5.32 -20.08
CA LYS A 85 -22.11 6.32 -19.78
C LYS A 85 -22.82 5.94 -18.50
N ALA A 86 -22.94 6.87 -17.57
CA ALA A 86 -23.67 6.69 -16.32
C ALA A 86 -24.86 7.66 -16.26
N VAL A 87 -26.03 7.14 -15.92
CA VAL A 87 -27.24 7.94 -15.67
C VAL A 87 -27.46 8.00 -14.16
N CYS A 88 -27.56 9.21 -13.61
CA CYS A 88 -27.83 9.46 -12.20
C CYS A 88 -29.22 10.07 -12.05
N ASN A 89 -30.10 9.42 -11.29
CA ASN A 89 -31.49 9.85 -11.10
C ASN A 89 -31.72 10.63 -9.78
N GLY A 90 -30.74 10.67 -8.89
CA GLY A 90 -30.85 11.45 -7.65
C GLY A 90 -29.49 11.86 -7.10
N PRO A 91 -29.35 13.09 -6.56
CA PRO A 91 -28.08 13.61 -6.08
C PRO A 91 -27.65 12.94 -4.77
N THR A 92 -26.33 12.84 -4.56
CA THR A 92 -25.78 12.61 -3.20
C THR A 92 -25.68 13.90 -2.38
N GLY A 93 -25.71 15.06 -3.04
CA GLY A 93 -25.40 16.37 -2.43
C GLY A 93 -23.91 16.59 -2.18
N THR A 94 -23.04 15.67 -2.64
CA THR A 94 -21.58 15.75 -2.49
C THR A 94 -20.91 16.12 -3.81
N LYS A 95 -19.70 16.70 -3.77
CA LYS A 95 -18.90 16.93 -5.00
C LYS A 95 -18.62 15.60 -5.70
N CYS A 96 -18.44 15.66 -7.03
CA CYS A 96 -18.05 14.47 -7.79
C CYS A 96 -16.73 13.90 -7.25
N ALA A 97 -16.73 12.61 -6.95
CA ALA A 97 -15.56 11.93 -6.39
C ALA A 97 -15.42 10.53 -6.98
N ILE A 98 -14.17 10.11 -7.14
CA ILE A 98 -13.80 8.77 -7.61
C ILE A 98 -12.94 8.13 -6.51
N ILE A 99 -13.41 7.01 -5.97
CA ILE A 99 -12.82 6.34 -4.81
C ILE A 99 -12.41 4.94 -5.25
N CYS A 100 -11.12 4.59 -5.13
CA CYS A 100 -10.66 3.23 -5.37
C CYS A 100 -11.17 2.32 -4.24
N MET A 101 -11.85 1.24 -4.59
CA MET A 101 -12.45 0.27 -3.65
C MET A 101 -11.61 -1.00 -3.51
N GLY A 102 -10.56 -1.17 -4.33
CA GLY A 102 -9.61 -2.29 -4.29
C GLY A 102 -9.56 -3.12 -5.57
N SER A 103 -8.63 -4.08 -5.60
CA SER A 103 -8.41 -5.04 -6.67
C SER A 103 -8.79 -6.46 -6.23
N GLU A 104 -9.50 -7.20 -7.08
CA GLU A 104 -9.77 -8.63 -6.92
C GLU A 104 -8.94 -9.42 -7.94
N TYR A 105 -8.05 -10.26 -7.44
CA TYR A 105 -7.56 -11.41 -8.18
C TYR A 105 -8.66 -12.47 -8.19
N GLN A 106 -8.97 -13.07 -9.34
CA GLN A 106 -9.89 -14.21 -9.37
C GLN A 106 -9.37 -15.32 -8.44
N ASN A 107 -9.95 -15.39 -7.24
CA ASN A 107 -10.00 -16.54 -6.36
C ASN A 107 -11.12 -16.31 -5.35
N LEU A 108 -12.08 -17.24 -5.35
CA LEU A 108 -13.22 -17.40 -4.43
C LEU A 108 -13.08 -16.61 -3.12
N ALA A 109 -13.99 -15.65 -2.92
CA ALA A 109 -14.12 -14.89 -1.68
C ALA A 109 -14.22 -15.85 -0.48
N LYS A 110 -13.18 -15.91 0.35
CA LYS A 110 -13.30 -16.45 1.71
C LYS A 110 -13.89 -15.34 2.58
N SER A 111 -15.13 -15.55 3.03
CA SER A 111 -15.79 -14.73 4.04
C SER A 111 -14.91 -14.64 5.29
N ALA A 112 -14.54 -13.42 5.69
CA ALA A 112 -14.03 -13.13 7.01
C ALA A 112 -15.20 -12.64 7.87
N VAL A 113 -15.23 -13.06 9.13
CA VAL A 113 -16.25 -12.63 10.11
C VAL A 113 -16.19 -11.11 10.25
N VAL A 114 -17.22 -10.44 9.75
CA VAL A 114 -17.47 -9.01 9.94
C VAL A 114 -17.85 -8.76 11.41
N GLY A 115 -17.25 -7.76 12.06
CA GLY A 115 -17.81 -7.16 13.27
C GLY A 115 -16.97 -7.19 14.55
N LYS A 116 -15.65 -6.97 14.50
CA LYS A 116 -14.88 -6.60 15.70
C LYS A 116 -14.86 -5.08 15.85
N THR A 117 -15.61 -4.54 16.81
CA THR A 117 -15.47 -3.14 17.22
C THR A 117 -14.21 -3.01 18.09
N LEU A 118 -13.19 -2.33 17.57
CA LEU A 118 -12.02 -1.94 18.34
C LEU A 118 -12.34 -0.64 19.08
N LYS A 119 -12.33 -0.67 20.41
CA LYS A 119 -12.39 0.55 21.22
C LYS A 119 -11.00 1.19 21.22
N TYR A 120 -10.91 2.47 20.88
CA TYR A 120 -9.67 3.24 20.91
C TYR A 120 -9.93 4.63 21.49
N GLY A 121 -8.93 5.18 22.17
CA GLY A 121 -8.87 6.56 22.63
C GLY A 121 -8.19 7.48 21.61
N GLN A 122 -8.33 8.79 21.81
CA GLN A 122 -7.63 9.77 21.00
C GLN A 122 -6.12 9.67 21.25
N GLY A 123 -5.34 9.40 20.20
CA GLY A 123 -3.88 9.20 20.28
C GLY A 123 -3.44 7.73 20.27
N ASP A 124 -4.39 6.78 20.31
CA ASP A 124 -4.06 5.37 20.17
C ASP A 124 -3.72 5.03 18.71
N ILE A 125 -2.66 4.24 18.54
CA ILE A 125 -2.30 3.66 17.24
C ILE A 125 -2.98 2.30 17.14
N LEU A 126 -3.90 2.16 16.18
CA LEU A 126 -4.44 0.87 15.79
C LEU A 126 -3.38 0.09 15.02
N HIS A 127 -2.97 -1.04 15.57
CA HIS A 127 -2.10 -2.00 14.91
C HIS A 127 -2.90 -3.27 14.58
N CYS A 128 -3.24 -3.45 13.30
CA CYS A 128 -4.04 -4.56 12.82
C CYS A 128 -3.26 -5.37 11.78
N SER A 129 -3.11 -6.67 12.01
CA SER A 129 -2.53 -7.59 11.01
C SER A 129 -3.65 -8.38 10.33
N ALA A 130 -3.68 -8.34 9.01
CA ALA A 130 -4.62 -9.11 8.20
C ALA A 130 -3.86 -10.07 7.29
N PHE A 131 -4.32 -11.33 7.26
CA PHE A 131 -3.64 -12.42 6.56
C PHE A 131 -4.49 -12.94 5.40
N SER A 132 -3.85 -13.27 4.28
CA SER A 132 -4.44 -14.02 3.18
C SER A 132 -3.42 -15.02 2.63
N GLY A 133 -3.60 -16.31 2.92
CA GLY A 133 -2.62 -17.33 2.62
C GLY A 133 -1.28 -17.06 3.33
N LYS A 134 -0.21 -16.83 2.56
CA LYS A 134 1.12 -16.46 3.08
C LYS A 134 1.32 -14.95 3.22
N ASN A 135 0.40 -14.14 2.69
CA ASN A 135 0.52 -12.70 2.66
C ASN A 135 0.03 -12.12 3.99
N ASN A 136 0.73 -11.10 4.48
CA ASN A 136 0.36 -10.33 5.66
C ASN A 136 0.40 -8.84 5.30
N THR A 137 -0.69 -8.14 5.55
CA THR A 137 -0.76 -6.68 5.48
C THR A 137 -0.96 -6.16 6.90
N ILE A 138 -0.02 -5.34 7.36
CA ILE A 138 -0.13 -4.63 8.62
C ILE A 138 -0.75 -3.25 8.35
N ILE A 139 -1.72 -2.85 9.17
CA ILE A 139 -2.32 -1.52 9.20
C ILE A 139 -1.90 -0.88 10.50
N ALA A 140 -1.18 0.24 10.39
CA ALA A 140 -0.85 1.11 11.51
C ALA A 140 -1.48 2.49 11.25
N ASP A 141 -2.49 2.86 12.04
CA ASP A 141 -3.20 4.14 11.88
C ASP A 141 -3.72 4.68 13.21
N SER A 142 -3.75 6.00 13.37
CA SER A 142 -4.34 6.68 14.54
C SER A 142 -5.62 7.41 14.10
N PRO A 143 -6.75 6.71 13.90
CA PRO A 143 -7.98 7.35 13.42
C PRO A 143 -8.49 8.40 14.39
N LYS A 144 -8.82 9.58 13.86
CA LYS A 144 -9.41 10.69 14.63
C LYS A 144 -10.94 10.66 14.64
N ALA A 145 -11.55 9.71 13.93
CA ALA A 145 -12.98 9.50 13.81
C ALA A 145 -13.27 8.08 13.28
N THR A 146 -14.53 7.64 13.31
CA THR A 146 -14.96 6.38 12.69
C THR A 146 -14.45 6.26 11.27
N LYS A 147 -13.66 5.21 11.01
CA LYS A 147 -12.99 4.97 9.73
C LYS A 147 -13.20 3.52 9.30
N VAL A 148 -13.53 3.32 8.04
CA VAL A 148 -13.59 1.99 7.41
C VAL A 148 -12.23 1.71 6.79
N TYR A 149 -11.66 0.55 7.10
CA TYR A 149 -10.40 0.09 6.52
C TYR A 149 -10.68 -0.98 5.48
N SER A 150 -10.37 -0.68 4.22
CA SER A 150 -10.26 -1.70 3.18
C SER A 150 -8.85 -2.29 3.24
N VAL A 151 -8.77 -3.60 3.47
CA VAL A 151 -7.48 -4.30 3.46
C VAL A 151 -7.23 -4.83 2.06
N GLU A 152 -6.19 -4.31 1.42
CA GLU A 152 -5.65 -4.83 0.17
C GLU A 152 -4.47 -5.75 0.50
N PHE A 153 -4.37 -6.86 -0.23
CA PHE A 153 -3.23 -7.78 -0.14
C PHE A 153 -2.29 -7.49 -1.29
N TYR A 154 -1.04 -7.18 -0.98
CA TYR A 154 0.00 -6.94 -1.97
C TYR A 154 0.97 -8.11 -1.97
N GLU A 155 1.27 -8.64 -3.16
CA GLU A 155 2.30 -9.65 -3.31
C GLU A 155 3.66 -8.95 -3.53
N CYS A 156 4.59 -9.21 -2.61
CA CYS A 156 5.99 -8.86 -2.77
C CYS A 156 6.78 -10.16 -2.92
N ILE A 157 7.03 -10.57 -4.16
CA ILE A 157 7.67 -11.85 -4.47
C ILE A 157 8.85 -11.61 -5.40
N ASP A 158 10.06 -11.95 -4.95
CA ASP A 158 11.25 -11.82 -5.79
C ASP A 158 11.31 -12.91 -6.89
N PRO A 159 12.24 -12.79 -7.86
CA PRO A 159 12.41 -13.80 -8.90
C PRO A 159 12.75 -15.21 -8.39
N ASN A 160 13.30 -15.34 -7.18
CA ASN A 160 13.58 -16.62 -6.51
C ASN A 160 12.36 -17.19 -5.75
N LYS A 161 11.18 -16.56 -5.87
CA LYS A 161 9.94 -16.95 -5.19
C LYS A 161 9.96 -16.77 -3.68
N LYS A 162 10.89 -15.97 -3.13
CA LYS A 162 10.78 -15.52 -1.74
C LYS A 162 9.70 -14.46 -1.66
N SER A 163 8.75 -14.67 -0.75
CA SER A 163 7.69 -13.71 -0.43
C SER A 163 8.11 -12.89 0.78
N TYR A 164 7.84 -11.60 0.73
CA TYR A 164 8.18 -10.64 1.77
C TYR A 164 6.90 -10.05 2.38
N LYS A 165 6.92 -9.83 3.68
CA LYS A 165 5.87 -9.12 4.43
C LYS A 165 5.81 -7.66 3.99
N VAL A 166 4.60 -7.10 4.06
CA VAL A 166 4.32 -5.72 3.66
C VAL A 166 3.48 -5.01 4.71
N VAL A 167 3.62 -3.69 4.79
CA VAL A 167 2.85 -2.84 5.69
C VAL A 167 2.29 -1.66 4.92
N LYS A 168 1.05 -1.27 5.24
CA LYS A 168 0.44 -0.05 4.73
C LYS A 168 0.56 1.05 5.79
N ILE A 169 1.27 2.11 5.44
CA ILE A 169 1.47 3.29 6.29
C ILE A 169 0.93 4.50 5.52
N GLY A 170 -0.12 5.11 6.07
CA GLY A 170 -0.91 6.09 5.33
C GLY A 170 -1.42 5.51 4.01
N ASN A 171 -0.99 6.10 2.89
CA ASN A 171 -1.38 5.67 1.54
C ASN A 171 -0.29 4.87 0.82
N GLN A 172 0.87 4.66 1.44
CA GLN A 172 1.99 3.94 0.85
C GLN A 172 2.07 2.52 1.40
N VAL A 173 2.61 1.62 0.58
CA VAL A 173 2.85 0.22 0.95
C VAL A 173 4.35 0.00 0.92
N TRP A 174 4.88 -0.51 2.03
CA TRP A 174 6.30 -0.72 2.24
C TRP A 174 6.59 -2.19 2.49
N MET A 175 7.79 -2.64 2.15
CA MET A 175 8.29 -3.92 2.66
C MET A 175 8.49 -3.79 4.18
N ALA A 176 8.05 -4.81 4.91
CA ALA A 176 8.21 -4.91 6.37
C ALA A 176 9.35 -5.84 6.79
N GLU A 177 10.26 -6.14 5.86
CA GLU A 177 11.48 -6.92 6.06
C GLU A 177 12.48 -6.58 4.96
N ASN A 178 13.77 -6.81 5.21
CA ASN A 178 14.82 -6.48 4.27
C ASN A 178 14.80 -7.41 3.04
N LEU A 179 15.03 -6.82 1.86
CA LEU A 179 15.16 -7.59 0.62
C LEU A 179 16.35 -8.56 0.70
N ALA A 180 16.13 -9.81 0.29
CA ALA A 180 17.11 -10.89 0.38
C ALA A 180 17.35 -11.59 -0.97
N PHE A 181 16.93 -10.96 -2.07
CA PHE A 181 17.07 -11.47 -3.42
C PHE A 181 18.55 -11.63 -3.82
N LYS A 182 18.96 -12.85 -4.15
CA LYS A 182 20.34 -13.15 -4.55
C LYS A 182 20.50 -12.94 -6.06
N THR A 183 21.32 -11.97 -6.43
CA THR A 183 21.72 -11.71 -7.82
C THR A 183 23.03 -12.43 -8.18
N ASN A 184 23.34 -12.53 -9.47
CA ASN A 184 24.61 -13.11 -9.95
C ASN A 184 25.84 -12.29 -9.53
N SER A 185 25.68 -10.97 -9.41
CA SER A 185 26.70 -10.02 -8.99
C SER A 185 26.05 -8.82 -8.30
N GLY A 186 26.82 -8.09 -7.50
CA GLY A 186 26.37 -6.85 -6.87
C GLY A 186 25.38 -7.02 -5.70
N SER A 187 25.13 -8.26 -5.26
CA SER A 187 24.51 -8.55 -3.96
C SER A 187 25.51 -9.22 -3.02
N TYR A 188 25.52 -8.76 -1.78
CA TYR A 188 26.48 -9.18 -0.75
C TYR A 188 25.75 -9.55 0.53
N VAL A 189 26.38 -10.42 1.31
CA VAL A 189 25.91 -10.78 2.65
C VAL A 189 26.77 -10.05 3.66
N TYR A 190 26.15 -9.47 4.68
CA TYR A 190 26.87 -8.80 5.76
C TYR A 190 27.86 -9.78 6.43
N ASP A 191 29.11 -9.35 6.63
CA ASP A 191 30.24 -10.16 7.11
C ASP A 191 30.55 -11.42 6.30
N ASN A 192 30.05 -11.51 5.05
CA ASN A 192 30.10 -12.72 4.23
C ASN A 192 29.54 -13.97 4.92
N ASN A 193 28.64 -13.79 5.90
CA ASN A 193 28.05 -14.90 6.64
C ASN A 193 26.59 -15.12 6.20
N GLU A 194 26.34 -16.18 5.42
CA GLU A 194 25.00 -16.51 4.88
C GLU A 194 23.90 -16.65 5.95
N THR A 195 24.23 -16.91 7.22
CA THR A 195 23.22 -16.91 8.30
C THR A 195 22.61 -15.53 8.53
N ASN A 196 23.30 -14.46 8.15
CA ASN A 196 22.81 -13.08 8.25
C ASN A 196 21.71 -12.76 7.24
N VAL A 197 21.53 -13.55 6.18
CA VAL A 197 20.53 -13.26 5.13
C VAL A 197 19.11 -13.38 5.64
N GLU A 198 18.84 -14.32 6.53
CA GLU A 198 17.51 -14.50 7.11
C GLU A 198 17.12 -13.31 8.01
N ILE A 199 18.11 -12.68 8.64
CA ILE A 199 17.91 -11.56 9.56
C ILE A 199 17.96 -10.23 8.79
N TYR A 200 19.10 -9.90 8.19
CA TYR A 200 19.38 -8.57 7.65
C TYR A 200 19.15 -8.46 6.14
N GLY A 201 18.79 -9.55 5.47
CA GLY A 201 18.67 -9.59 4.02
C GLY A 201 20.03 -9.49 3.32
N ARG A 202 20.08 -8.82 2.17
CA ARG A 202 21.30 -8.63 1.38
C ARG A 202 21.60 -7.14 1.17
N LEU A 203 22.89 -6.84 1.07
CA LEU A 203 23.38 -5.53 0.65
C LEU A 203 23.49 -5.49 -0.87
N TYR A 204 23.14 -4.38 -1.47
CA TYR A 204 23.18 -4.20 -2.93
C TYR A 204 24.06 -3.01 -3.30
N ASP A 205 24.84 -3.15 -4.36
CA ASP A 205 25.38 -1.96 -5.01
C ASP A 205 24.26 -1.17 -5.71
N TRP A 206 24.53 0.09 -6.04
CA TRP A 206 23.53 0.98 -6.62
C TRP A 206 22.91 0.45 -7.92
N TYR A 207 23.69 -0.21 -8.77
CA TYR A 207 23.19 -0.70 -10.05
C TYR A 207 22.25 -1.88 -9.86
N THR A 208 22.60 -2.77 -8.95
CA THR A 208 21.84 -3.97 -8.60
C THR A 208 20.58 -3.60 -7.83
N ALA A 209 20.64 -2.64 -6.91
CA ALA A 209 19.48 -2.18 -6.15
C ALA A 209 18.34 -1.71 -7.07
N LYS A 210 18.66 -1.02 -8.17
CA LYS A 210 17.66 -0.53 -9.14
C LYS A 210 16.92 -1.63 -9.89
N THR A 211 17.44 -2.85 -9.93
CA THR A 211 16.85 -3.98 -10.65
C THR A 211 16.47 -5.15 -9.76
N ALA A 212 16.88 -5.13 -8.49
CA ALA A 212 16.62 -6.18 -7.52
C ALA A 212 15.20 -6.16 -6.94
N CYS A 213 14.50 -5.03 -7.05
CA CYS A 213 13.14 -4.90 -6.54
C CYS A 213 12.19 -5.90 -7.22
N PRO A 214 11.33 -6.60 -6.45
CA PRO A 214 10.26 -7.42 -6.99
C PRO A 214 9.40 -6.69 -8.02
N THR A 215 8.80 -7.42 -8.96
CA THR A 215 7.90 -6.83 -9.97
C THR A 215 6.77 -6.04 -9.30
N GLY A 216 6.59 -4.77 -9.70
CA GLY A 216 5.58 -3.87 -9.09
C GLY A 216 6.06 -3.14 -7.84
N TRP A 217 7.30 -3.38 -7.41
CA TRP A 217 7.99 -2.69 -6.32
C TRP A 217 9.19 -1.92 -6.86
N HIS A 218 9.58 -0.85 -6.19
CA HIS A 218 10.71 -0.01 -6.60
C HIS A 218 11.48 0.52 -5.40
N LEU A 219 12.69 1.03 -5.66
CA LEU A 219 13.46 1.75 -4.64
C LEU A 219 12.76 3.08 -4.33
N PRO A 220 12.47 3.37 -3.05
CA PRO A 220 11.83 4.61 -2.67
C PRO A 220 12.71 5.81 -3.04
N ASN A 221 12.08 6.86 -3.55
CA ASN A 221 12.73 8.15 -3.74
C ASN A 221 12.52 9.10 -2.53
N ASP A 222 13.20 10.24 -2.53
CA ASP A 222 13.14 11.21 -1.42
C ASP A 222 11.73 11.74 -1.15
N SER A 223 10.89 11.90 -2.19
CA SER A 223 9.50 12.33 -2.04
C SER A 223 8.67 11.26 -1.32
N GLU A 224 8.87 10.00 -1.66
CA GLU A 224 8.20 8.87 -1.01
C GLU A 224 8.62 8.72 0.45
N TRP A 225 9.90 8.93 0.76
CA TRP A 225 10.38 9.02 2.14
C TRP A 225 9.78 10.22 2.89
N THR A 226 9.66 11.36 2.22
CA THR A 226 9.05 12.57 2.81
C THR A 226 7.59 12.30 3.19
N ILE A 227 6.80 11.68 2.29
CA ILE A 227 5.40 11.31 2.58
C ILE A 227 5.31 10.38 3.80
N LEU A 228 6.18 9.38 3.89
CA LEU A 228 6.21 8.46 5.04
C LEU A 228 6.55 9.21 6.34
N THR A 229 7.63 9.97 6.34
CA THR A 229 8.11 10.68 7.55
C THR A 229 7.13 11.75 8.02
N ASP A 230 6.50 12.48 7.10
CA ASP A 230 5.43 13.43 7.39
C ASP A 230 4.21 12.72 7.98
N TYR A 231 3.80 11.58 7.40
CA TYR A 231 2.68 10.83 7.93
C TYR A 231 2.96 10.38 9.37
N LEU A 232 4.14 9.81 9.65
CA LEU A 232 4.50 9.34 10.98
C LEU A 232 4.54 10.50 12.00
N THR A 233 5.22 11.59 11.65
CA THR A 233 5.36 12.79 12.49
C THR A 233 3.99 13.38 12.85
N ASN A 234 3.08 13.48 11.86
CA ASN A 234 1.77 14.11 12.03
C ASN A 234 0.70 13.21 12.68
N ASN A 235 1.00 11.92 12.90
CA ASN A 235 0.06 10.94 13.44
C ASN A 235 0.56 10.27 14.74
N GLY A 236 1.47 10.93 15.46
CA GLY A 236 1.84 10.54 16.82
C GLY A 236 2.82 9.38 16.93
N TYR A 237 3.60 9.13 15.88
CA TYR A 237 4.63 8.10 15.89
C TYR A 237 5.99 8.60 16.41
N GLY A 238 6.12 9.89 16.70
CA GLY A 238 7.27 10.42 17.44
C GLY A 238 7.33 9.87 18.86
N TYR A 239 8.48 9.97 19.51
CA TYR A 239 8.64 9.46 20.88
C TYR A 239 7.63 10.13 21.81
N GLN A 240 7.05 9.36 22.75
CA GLN A 240 5.97 9.83 23.63
C GLN A 240 4.73 10.38 22.90
N GLY A 241 4.55 10.06 21.61
CA GLY A 241 3.37 10.42 20.83
C GLY A 241 3.47 11.73 20.05
N SER A 242 4.64 12.36 19.95
CA SER A 242 4.84 13.59 19.18
C SER A 242 6.29 13.80 18.77
N GLY A 243 6.55 14.66 17.78
CA GLY A 243 7.92 14.99 17.35
C GLY A 243 8.35 14.29 16.07
N ASN A 244 9.52 14.69 15.57
CA ASN A 244 10.13 14.17 14.34
C ASN A 244 11.07 12.97 14.59
N ASP A 245 11.17 12.52 15.83
CA ASP A 245 11.94 11.37 16.30
C ASP A 245 11.18 10.05 16.09
N ILE A 246 10.77 9.84 14.84
CA ILE A 246 9.97 8.70 14.38
C ILE A 246 10.78 7.41 14.20
N ALA A 247 12.12 7.46 14.34
CA ALA A 247 13.00 6.32 14.08
C ALA A 247 12.58 5.07 14.87
N LYS A 248 12.24 5.25 16.15
CA LYS A 248 11.79 4.17 17.04
C LYS A 248 10.49 3.50 16.57
N SER A 249 9.59 4.27 15.96
CA SER A 249 8.33 3.73 15.42
C SER A 249 8.51 2.81 14.22
N MET A 250 9.61 2.99 13.47
CA MET A 250 9.92 2.19 12.27
C MET A 250 10.87 1.03 12.57
N ALA A 251 11.70 1.16 13.60
CA ALA A 251 12.69 0.16 13.98
C ALA A 251 12.04 -1.17 14.42
N SER A 252 12.69 -2.30 14.12
CA SER A 252 12.36 -3.61 14.67
C SER A 252 12.48 -3.63 16.20
N GLN A 253 11.79 -4.59 16.82
CA GLN A 253 11.88 -4.84 18.27
C GLN A 253 13.10 -5.68 18.66
N THR A 254 13.98 -5.98 17.71
CA THR A 254 15.14 -6.85 17.90
C THR A 254 16.33 -6.32 17.12
N ASN A 255 17.53 -6.78 17.47
CA ASN A 255 18.79 -6.61 16.73
C ASN A 255 19.39 -5.19 16.69
N TRP A 256 18.73 -4.17 17.23
CA TRP A 256 19.38 -2.87 17.47
C TRP A 256 20.28 -2.94 18.69
N HIS A 257 21.44 -2.28 18.64
CA HIS A 257 22.32 -2.17 19.79
C HIS A 257 21.73 -1.29 20.88
N ASP A 258 22.04 -1.63 22.12
CA ASP A 258 21.64 -0.85 23.28
C ASP A 258 22.19 0.58 23.19
N HIS A 259 21.32 1.54 23.46
CA HIS A 259 21.66 2.95 23.51
C HIS A 259 21.11 3.57 24.79
N SER A 260 21.59 4.75 25.19
CA SER A 260 21.14 5.43 26.42
C SER A 260 20.21 6.62 26.16
N THR A 261 20.23 7.18 24.95
CA THR A 261 19.37 8.31 24.59
C THR A 261 17.93 7.85 24.38
N LEU A 262 17.03 8.34 25.23
CA LEU A 262 15.59 8.09 25.11
C LEU A 262 15.06 8.46 23.72
N GLY A 263 14.06 7.73 23.24
CA GLY A 263 13.48 7.94 21.90
C GLY A 263 14.27 7.34 20.74
N THR A 264 15.46 6.78 20.99
CA THR A 264 16.24 6.07 19.95
C THR A 264 15.84 4.58 19.86
N PRO A 265 16.03 3.93 18.70
CA PRO A 265 15.75 2.49 18.52
C PRO A 265 16.43 1.55 19.53
N GLY A 266 17.60 1.94 20.04
CA GLY A 266 18.39 1.13 20.99
C GLY A 266 17.95 1.20 22.45
N VAL A 267 16.93 2.00 22.80
CA VAL A 267 16.38 2.03 24.17
C VAL A 267 15.05 1.33 24.18
N ASP A 268 14.82 0.38 25.11
CA ASP A 268 13.53 -0.31 25.27
C ASP A 268 13.00 -0.87 23.93
N LEU A 269 13.72 -1.84 23.38
CA LEU A 269 13.44 -2.47 22.08
C LEU A 269 11.98 -2.94 21.96
N GLY A 270 11.36 -3.39 23.05
CA GLY A 270 9.97 -3.86 23.06
C GLY A 270 8.95 -2.79 22.68
N SER A 271 9.26 -1.50 22.88
CA SER A 271 8.41 -0.38 22.46
C SER A 271 8.70 0.14 21.05
N ASN A 272 9.60 -0.51 20.30
CA ASN A 272 9.82 -0.19 18.89
C ASN A 272 8.66 -0.69 18.01
N ASN A 273 8.68 -0.27 16.74
CA ASN A 273 7.86 -0.80 15.65
C ASN A 273 6.36 -0.50 15.72
N SER A 274 5.97 0.62 16.34
CA SER A 274 4.55 1.00 16.39
C SER A 274 3.93 1.22 15.01
N SER A 275 4.72 1.50 13.96
CA SER A 275 4.23 1.65 12.58
C SER A 275 4.12 0.35 11.79
N GLY A 276 4.67 -0.75 12.30
CA GLY A 276 4.76 -2.02 11.58
C GLY A 276 5.82 -2.09 10.47
N PHE A 277 6.62 -1.02 10.26
CA PHE A 277 7.69 -0.97 9.25
C PHE A 277 8.77 -2.04 9.49
N SER A 278 9.10 -2.32 10.74
CA SER A 278 10.00 -3.41 11.15
C SER A 278 11.42 -3.32 10.56
N VAL A 279 11.98 -2.12 10.43
CA VAL A 279 13.35 -1.89 9.94
C VAL A 279 14.36 -2.58 10.85
N LEU A 280 15.14 -3.50 10.29
CA LEU A 280 16.33 -4.05 10.94
C LEU A 280 17.56 -3.21 10.58
N PRO A 281 18.59 -3.18 11.44
CA PRO A 281 19.83 -2.46 11.11
C PRO A 281 20.45 -3.05 9.83
N GLY A 282 20.80 -2.16 8.90
CA GLY A 282 21.18 -2.54 7.54
C GLY A 282 22.68 -2.70 7.34
N GLY A 283 23.50 -1.95 8.08
CA GLY A 283 24.94 -1.83 7.82
C GLY A 283 25.25 -1.44 6.36
N TYR A 284 26.54 -1.47 6.00
CA TYR A 284 26.98 -1.28 4.63
C TYR A 284 28.31 -2.00 4.37
N ARG A 285 28.58 -2.23 3.08
CA ARG A 285 29.84 -2.75 2.58
C ARG A 285 30.58 -1.65 1.82
N THR A 286 31.80 -1.37 2.24
CA THR A 286 32.68 -0.40 1.59
C THR A 286 33.24 -0.93 0.26
N ILE A 287 33.81 -0.03 -0.55
CA ILE A 287 34.48 -0.39 -1.81
C ILE A 287 35.68 -1.33 -1.57
N SER A 288 36.38 -1.19 -0.45
CA SER A 288 37.46 -2.09 -0.02
C SER A 288 36.97 -3.45 0.50
N GLY A 289 35.65 -3.64 0.62
CA GLY A 289 35.03 -4.88 1.06
C GLY A 289 34.89 -5.05 2.57
N CYS A 290 35.19 -4.02 3.36
CA CYS A 290 34.94 -4.00 4.80
C CYS A 290 33.45 -3.74 5.09
N PHE A 291 32.93 -4.36 6.15
CA PHE A 291 31.54 -4.20 6.63
C PHE A 291 31.50 -3.32 7.87
N GLN A 292 30.53 -2.41 7.92
CA GLN A 292 30.37 -1.43 9.01
C GLN A 292 28.88 -1.09 9.21
N GLY A 293 28.56 -0.46 10.35
CA GLY A 293 27.25 0.18 10.56
C GLY A 293 26.09 -0.77 10.88
N LEU A 294 26.34 -2.05 11.11
CA LEU A 294 25.37 -2.93 11.74
C LEU A 294 25.39 -2.63 13.25
N VAL A 295 24.69 -1.56 13.62
CA VAL A 295 24.53 -1.05 14.98
C VAL A 295 23.05 -0.79 15.27
#